data_AF-A0A3A0EID7-F1
#
_entry.id   AF-A0A3A0EID7-F1
#
_cell.length_a   1.000
_cell.length_b   1.000
_cell.length_c   1.000
_cell.angle_alpha   90.00
_cell.angle_beta   90.00
_cell.angle_gamma   90.00
#
_symmetry.space_group_name_H-M   'P 1'
#
loop_
_entity.id
_entity.type
_entity.pdbx_description
1 polymer ?
#
loop_
_entity_poly.entity_id
_entity_poly.type
_entity_poly.pdbx_seq_one_letter_code
_entity_poly.pdbx_strand_id
1 'polypeptide(L)'
;YGLRKRVELARAIAVKPDLILLDEPMAGMNLEEKEDMARYVVDLNEEWGMTVIMIEHDMGVVMDISHRVMVLDFGRVIADGLPHDIMDNEHVKRAYLGVEDEAGAV
;
A
#
# COMPACT_ATOMS: atom_id res chain seq x y z
N TYR A 1 0.12 -13.05 -13.63
CA TYR A 1 -1.14 -12.36 -13.31
C TYR A 1 -1.03 -10.84 -13.57
N GLY A 2 0.19 -10.30 -13.62
CA GLY A 2 0.42 -8.86 -13.78
C GLY A 2 -0.22 -8.22 -15.01
N LEU A 3 -0.18 -8.85 -16.18
CA LEU A 3 -0.73 -8.27 -17.42
C LEU A 3 -2.23 -7.96 -17.32
N ARG A 4 -3.02 -8.83 -16.68
CA ARG A 4 -4.47 -8.60 -16.49
C ARG A 4 -4.73 -7.39 -15.59
N LYS A 5 -4.02 -7.30 -14.46
CA LYS A 5 -4.10 -6.17 -13.53
C LYS A 5 -3.66 -4.86 -14.20
N ARG A 6 -2.64 -4.88 -15.05
CA ARG A 6 -2.24 -3.72 -15.87
C ARG A 6 -3.35 -3.24 -16.81
N VAL A 7 -4.07 -4.16 -17.46
CA VAL A 7 -5.23 -3.81 -18.30
C VAL A 7 -6.38 -3.23 -17.46
N GLU A 8 -6.62 -3.77 -16.26
CA GLU A 8 -7.64 -3.25 -15.34
C GLU A 8 -7.30 -1.83 -14.88
N LEU A 9 -6.04 -1.57 -14.53
CA LEU A 9 -5.54 -0.23 -14.20
C LEU A 9 -5.67 0.71 -15.41
N ALA A 10 -5.22 0.29 -16.60
CA ALA A 10 -5.32 1.07 -17.82
C ALA A 10 -6.77 1.47 -18.15
N ARG A 11 -7.72 0.54 -17.94
CA ARG A 11 -9.15 0.81 -18.11
C ARG A 11 -9.66 1.83 -17.10
N ALA A 12 -9.22 1.77 -15.85
CA ALA A 12 -9.63 2.71 -14.81
C ALA A 12 -9.11 4.14 -15.08
N ILE A 13 -7.87 4.27 -15.55
CA ILE A 13 -7.25 5.57 -15.83
C ILE A 13 -7.67 6.18 -17.18
N ALA A 14 -8.24 5.39 -18.09
CA ALA A 14 -8.65 5.84 -19.43
C ALA A 14 -9.66 7.01 -19.41
N VAL A 15 -10.44 7.14 -18.33
CA VAL A 15 -11.39 8.24 -18.13
C VAL A 15 -10.79 9.47 -17.45
N LYS A 16 -9.48 9.45 -17.18
CA LYS A 16 -8.71 10.54 -16.53
C LYS A 16 -9.33 11.03 -15.21
N PRO A 17 -9.57 10.14 -14.23
CA PRO A 17 -10.14 10.56 -12.95
C PRO A 17 -9.16 11.41 -12.12
N ASP A 18 -9.70 12.30 -11.30
CA ASP A 18 -8.88 13.05 -10.31
C ASP A 18 -8.44 12.18 -9.12
N LEU A 19 -9.16 11.08 -8.86
CA LEU A 19 -8.92 10.13 -7.76
C LEU A 19 -9.11 8.69 -8.26
N ILE A 20 -8.16 7.81 -7.92
CA ILE A 20 -8.25 6.37 -8.13
C ILE A 20 -8.11 5.60 -6.81
N LEU A 21 -8.96 4.58 -6.64
CA LEU A 21 -8.94 3.65 -5.51
C LEU A 21 -8.43 2.29 -6.02
N LEU A 22 -7.35 1.79 -5.42
CA LEU A 22 -6.75 0.51 -5.79
C LEU A 22 -6.87 -0.48 -4.62
N ASP A 23 -7.59 -1.57 -4.84
CA ASP A 23 -7.76 -2.63 -3.84
C ASP A 23 -6.80 -3.79 -4.15
N GLU A 24 -5.74 -3.90 -3.36
CA GLU A 24 -4.62 -4.83 -3.53
C GLU A 24 -4.16 -4.97 -5.00
N PRO A 25 -3.71 -3.87 -5.64
CA PRO A 25 -3.25 -3.90 -7.03
C PRO A 25 -2.13 -4.92 -7.27
N MET A 26 -1.30 -5.21 -6.26
CA MET A 26 -0.09 -6.03 -6.37
C MET A 26 -0.25 -7.47 -5.88
N ALA A 27 -1.45 -7.85 -5.43
CA ALA A 27 -1.73 -9.21 -4.96
C ALA A 27 -1.45 -10.28 -6.04
N GLY A 28 -0.69 -11.31 -5.64
CA GLY A 28 -0.34 -12.45 -6.50
C GLY A 28 0.70 -12.14 -7.59
N MET A 29 1.38 -11.00 -7.52
CA MET A 29 2.50 -10.63 -8.39
C MET A 29 3.84 -11.09 -7.82
N ASN A 30 4.79 -11.42 -8.71
CA ASN A 30 6.19 -11.63 -8.32
C ASN A 30 6.89 -10.27 -8.06
N LEU A 31 8.12 -10.29 -7.54
CA LEU A 31 8.85 -9.06 -7.17
C LEU A 31 9.02 -8.08 -8.33
N GLU A 32 9.43 -8.56 -9.50
CA GLU A 32 9.62 -7.73 -10.71
C GLU A 32 8.28 -7.12 -11.18
N GLU A 33 7.20 -7.91 -11.18
CA GLU A 33 5.85 -7.43 -11.51
C GLU A 33 5.35 -6.37 -10.52
N LYS A 34 5.68 -6.50 -9.22
CA LYS A 34 5.34 -5.52 -8.17
C LYS A 34 6.08 -4.21 -8.37
N GLU A 35 7.38 -4.25 -8.63
CA GLU A 35 8.19 -3.06 -8.90
C GLU A 35 7.66 -2.29 -10.11
N ASP A 36 7.28 -2.99 -11.18
CA ASP A 36 6.64 -2.37 -12.34
C ASP A 36 5.29 -1.72 -11.99
N MET A 37 4.45 -2.40 -11.19
CA MET A 37 3.16 -1.84 -10.78
C MET A 37 3.34 -0.62 -9.86
N ALA A 38 4.30 -0.66 -8.95
CA ALA A 38 4.65 0.44 -8.06
C ALA A 38 5.07 1.68 -8.86
N ARG A 39 5.92 1.51 -9.89
CA ARG A 39 6.28 2.61 -10.81
C ARG A 39 5.06 3.23 -11.46
N TYR A 40 4.13 2.42 -11.99
CA TYR A 40 2.90 2.98 -12.57
C TYR A 40 2.07 3.76 -11.56
N VAL A 41 1.97 3.29 -10.32
CA VAL A 41 1.25 4.02 -9.25
C VAL A 41 1.90 5.36 -8.96
N VAL A 42 3.24 5.41 -8.90
CA VAL A 42 4.00 6.66 -8.71
C VAL A 42 3.79 7.61 -9.89
N ASP A 43 3.92 7.14 -11.13
CA ASP A 43 3.74 7.96 -12.34
C ASP A 43 2.32 8.57 -12.39
N LEU A 44 1.30 7.80 -12.01
CA LEU A 44 -0.08 8.30 -11.95
C LEU A 44 -0.21 9.47 -10.97
N ASN A 45 0.52 9.44 -9.85
CA ASN A 45 0.49 10.52 -8.88
C ASN A 45 1.37 11.71 -9.30
N GLU A 46 2.64 11.46 -9.62
CA GLU A 46 3.63 12.51 -9.84
C GLU A 46 3.53 13.14 -11.23
N GLU A 47 3.34 12.34 -12.27
CA GLU A 47 3.31 12.84 -13.65
C GLU A 47 1.89 13.26 -14.08
N TRP A 48 0.88 12.49 -13.69
CA TRP A 48 -0.51 12.72 -14.15
C TRP A 48 -1.32 13.54 -13.16
N GLY A 49 -0.79 13.81 -11.96
CA GLY A 49 -1.43 14.61 -10.92
C GLY A 49 -2.66 13.94 -10.31
N MET A 50 -2.80 12.63 -10.45
CA MET A 50 -3.95 11.89 -9.93
C MET A 50 -3.77 11.60 -8.45
N THR A 51 -4.82 11.76 -7.65
CA THR A 51 -4.79 11.27 -6.27
C THR A 51 -4.93 9.76 -6.29
N VAL A 52 -4.02 9.04 -5.62
CA VAL A 52 -4.09 7.59 -5.48
C VAL A 52 -4.36 7.23 -4.02
N ILE A 53 -5.37 6.41 -3.79
CA ILE A 53 -5.56 5.70 -2.52
C ILE A 53 -5.46 4.22 -2.83
N MET A 54 -4.59 3.52 -2.12
CA MET A 54 -4.42 2.08 -2.29
C MET A 54 -4.53 1.35 -0.96
N ILE A 55 -5.04 0.13 -1.03
CA ILE A 55 -5.04 -0.85 0.04
C ILE A 55 -4.00 -1.90 -0.33
N GLU A 56 -3.02 -2.11 0.53
CA GLU A 56 -1.97 -3.11 0.35
C GLU A 56 -1.56 -3.68 1.71
N HIS A 57 -1.12 -4.93 1.70
CA HIS A 57 -0.56 -5.60 2.88
C HIS A 57 0.97 -5.75 2.80
N ASP A 58 1.58 -5.45 1.65
CA ASP A 58 3.03 -5.45 1.49
C ASP A 58 3.64 -4.15 2.04
N MET A 59 4.15 -4.22 3.26
CA MET A 59 4.73 -3.07 3.95
C MET A 59 5.96 -2.50 3.24
N GLY A 60 6.71 -3.30 2.47
CA GLY A 60 7.85 -2.79 1.72
C GLY A 60 7.40 -1.82 0.64
N VAL A 61 6.37 -2.22 -0.12
CA VAL A 61 5.78 -1.38 -1.16
C VAL A 61 5.10 -0.16 -0.56
N VAL A 62 4.22 -0.35 0.43
CA VAL A 62 3.44 0.74 1.04
C VAL A 62 4.34 1.86 1.52
N MET A 63 5.47 1.51 2.14
CA MET A 63 6.38 2.49 2.73
C MET A 63 7.24 3.20 1.70
N ASP A 64 7.51 2.56 0.56
CA ASP A 64 8.35 3.12 -0.51
C ASP A 64 7.60 4.15 -1.36
N ILE A 65 6.31 3.93 -1.65
CA ILE A 65 5.57 4.75 -2.63
C ILE A 65 4.47 5.64 -2.04
N SER A 66 4.19 5.55 -0.73
CA SER A 66 3.10 6.32 -0.13
C SER A 66 3.58 7.64 0.48
N HIS A 67 2.85 8.72 0.23
CA HIS A 67 3.07 10.00 0.91
C HIS A 67 2.57 10.00 2.36
N ARG A 68 1.53 9.21 2.63
CA ARG A 68 0.85 9.08 3.93
C ARG A 68 0.28 7.68 4.03
N VAL A 69 0.35 7.08 5.21
CA VAL A 69 -0.11 5.71 5.46
C VAL A 69 -1.08 5.74 6.64
N MET A 70 -2.21 5.06 6.46
CA MET A 70 -3.20 4.81 7.52
C MET A 70 -3.26 3.31 7.77
N VAL A 71 -3.12 2.91 9.03
CA VAL A 71 -3.15 1.51 9.45
C VAL A 71 -4.44 1.25 10.22
N LEU A 72 -5.14 0.19 9.82
CA LEU A 72 -6.38 -0.24 10.45
C LEU A 72 -6.18 -1.59 11.13
N ASP A 73 -6.64 -1.73 12.37
CA ASP A 73 -6.71 -3.00 13.08
C ASP A 73 -8.14 -3.21 13.61
N PHE A 74 -8.74 -4.37 13.33
CA PHE A 74 -10.14 -4.68 13.64
C PHE A 74 -11.14 -3.54 13.36
N GLY A 75 -10.98 -2.87 12.21
CA GLY A 75 -11.86 -1.77 11.78
C GLY A 75 -11.64 -0.44 12.51
N ARG A 76 -10.55 -0.31 13.28
CA ARG A 76 -10.15 0.93 13.95
C ARG A 76 -8.84 1.43 13.38
N VAL A 77 -8.74 2.73 13.14
CA VAL A 77 -7.46 3.37 12.79
C VAL A 77 -6.56 3.33 14.02
N ILE A 78 -5.41 2.66 13.89
CA ILE A 78 -4.41 2.55 14.95
C ILE A 78 -3.21 3.48 14.73
N ALA A 79 -2.97 3.88 13.48
CA ALA A 79 -1.93 4.84 13.14
C ALA A 79 -2.27 5.56 11.83
N ASP A 80 -1.86 6.82 11.72
CA ASP A 80 -2.07 7.66 10.53
C ASP A 80 -0.96 8.73 10.49
N GLY A 81 -0.14 8.73 9.44
CA GLY A 81 1.05 9.60 9.39
C GLY A 81 1.95 9.33 8.19
N LEU A 82 3.18 9.85 8.26
CA LEU A 82 4.20 9.60 7.25
C LEU A 82 4.69 8.14 7.37
N PRO A 83 5.15 7.52 6.27
CA PRO A 83 5.63 6.13 6.29
C PRO A 83 6.63 5.81 7.42
N HIS A 84 7.58 6.71 7.68
CA HIS A 84 8.57 6.52 8.74
C HIS A 84 7.94 6.52 10.15
N ASP A 85 7.01 7.44 10.42
CA ASP A 85 6.30 7.51 11.70
C ASP A 85 5.47 6.24 11.94
N ILE A 86 4.88 5.69 10.87
CA ILE A 86 4.11 4.45 10.93
C ILE A 86 5.01 3.25 11.18
N MET A 87 6.17 3.20 10.55
CA MET A 87 7.14 2.12 10.72
C MET A 87 7.73 2.08 12.14
N ASP A 88 7.89 3.25 12.77
CA ASP A 88 8.37 3.36 14.14
C ASP A 88 7.29 3.11 15.21
N ASN A 89 6.02 3.03 14.81
CA ASN A 89 4.90 2.85 15.72
C ASN A 89 4.82 1.41 16.28
N GLU A 90 5.03 1.27 17.59
CA GLU A 90 5.00 -0.02 18.30
C GLU A 90 3.67 -0.78 18.16
N HIS A 91 2.53 -0.09 18.08
CA HIS A 91 1.23 -0.75 17.86
C HIS A 91 1.14 -1.35 16.46
N VAL A 92 1.69 -0.65 15.45
CA VAL A 92 1.75 -1.14 14.07
C VAL A 92 2.68 -2.35 13.97
N LYS A 93 3.86 -2.28 14.58
CA LYS A 93 4.81 -3.41 14.62
C LYS A 93 4.17 -4.66 15.25
N ARG A 94 3.47 -4.52 16.37
CA ARG A 94 2.79 -5.64 17.03
C ARG A 94 1.65 -6.22 16.19
N ALA A 95 0.81 -5.36 15.59
CA ALA A 95 -0.35 -5.80 14.82
C ALA A 95 0.02 -6.41 13.45
N TYR A 96 1.06 -5.91 12.78
CA TYR A 96 1.36 -6.25 11.39
C TYR A 96 2.69 -6.95 11.16
N LEU A 97 3.70 -6.72 12.02
CA LEU A 97 5.03 -7.32 11.88
C LEU A 97 5.25 -8.49 12.85
N GLY A 98 4.26 -8.80 13.70
CA GLY A 98 4.27 -9.99 14.55
C GLY A 98 5.46 -10.02 15.49
N VAL A 99 5.79 -8.90 16.14
CA VAL A 99 6.73 -8.94 17.27
C VAL A 99 6.05 -9.83 18.33
N GLU A 100 6.46 -11.09 18.39
CA GLU A 100 5.98 -12.06 19.37
C GLU A 100 6.08 -11.41 20.75
N ASP A 101 4.97 -11.40 21.48
CA ASP A 101 5.01 -11.11 22.91
C ASP A 101 5.89 -12.17 23.58
N GLU A 102 7.21 -11.94 23.67
CA GLU A 102 8.07 -12.58 24.68
C GLU A 102 7.70 -11.99 26.06
N ALA A 103 6.47 -12.22 26.51
CA ALA A 103 6.01 -11.83 27.84
C ALA A 103 4.77 -12.66 28.23
N GLY A 104 4.93 -13.95 28.46
CA GLY A 104 3.84 -14.73 29.08
C GLY A 104 3.92 -16.24 29.03
N ALA A 105 5.05 -16.85 29.43
CA ALA A 105 5.04 -18.22 29.92
C ALA A 105 5.59 -18.23 31.35
N VAL A 106 4.67 -18.11 32.31
CA VAL A 106 4.88 -18.45 33.73
C VAL A 106 4.30 -19.82 34.00
#